data_AF-A0A2G6PMZ5-F1
#
_entry.id   AF-A0A2G6PMZ5-F1
#
_cell.length_a   1.000
_cell.length_b   1.000
_cell.length_c   1.000
_cell.angle_alpha   90.00
_cell.angle_beta   90.00
_cell.angle_gamma   90.00
#
_symmetry.space_group_name_H-M   'P 1'
#
loop_
_entity.id
_entity.type
_entity.pdbx_description
1 polymer ?
#
loop_
_entity_poly.entity_id
_entity_poly.type
_entity_poly.pdbx_seq_one_letter_code
_entity_poly.pdbx_strand_id
1 'polypeptide(L)'
;MKMDKPILDKEISLEDFNDFYWLKKELVYFCRTIGISSTGGKIEISNRIRTYLSTGEIVKQVKKTHKIKSKFDWANEVLTKNTVITDSYKNGENVRNFL
;
A
#
# COMPACT_ATOMS: atom_id res chain seq x y z
N MET A 1 15.89 -32.48 -3.36
CA MET A 1 16.72 -31.28 -3.50
C MET A 1 16.05 -30.19 -2.67
N LYS A 2 16.50 -29.95 -1.44
CA LYS A 2 15.99 -28.82 -0.65
C LYS A 2 16.59 -27.58 -1.31
N MET A 3 15.76 -26.77 -1.97
CA MET A 3 16.19 -25.44 -2.35
C MET A 3 16.37 -24.67 -1.05
N ASP A 4 17.63 -24.48 -0.64
CA ASP A 4 17.98 -23.67 0.50
C ASP A 4 17.43 -22.27 0.26
N LYS A 5 16.36 -21.94 0.99
CA LYS A 5 15.75 -20.62 0.92
C LYS A 5 16.83 -19.60 1.29
N PRO A 6 17.15 -18.63 0.42
CA PRO A 6 18.14 -17.62 0.74
C PRO A 6 17.68 -16.81 1.95
N ILE A 7 18.65 -16.28 2.69
CA ILE A 7 18.37 -15.42 3.83
C ILE A 7 17.94 -14.05 3.28
N LEU A 8 16.89 -13.46 3.86
CA LEU A 8 16.47 -12.10 3.50
C LEU A 8 17.41 -11.08 4.14
N ASP A 9 18.55 -10.85 3.52
CA ASP A 9 19.57 -9.89 3.94
C ASP A 9 19.88 -8.85 2.84
N LYS A 10 20.85 -7.96 3.09
CA LYS A 10 21.15 -6.83 2.18
C LYS A 10 21.87 -7.25 0.90
N GLU A 11 22.44 -8.46 0.88
CA GLU A 11 23.17 -9.03 -0.24
C GLU A 11 22.26 -9.81 -1.20
N ILE A 12 20.98 -9.98 -0.85
CA ILE A 12 20.03 -10.68 -1.73
C ILE A 12 19.80 -9.90 -3.02
N SER A 13 19.84 -10.61 -4.15
CA SER A 13 19.50 -10.05 -5.45
C SER A 13 18.00 -9.80 -5.56
N LEU A 14 17.62 -8.79 -6.35
CA LEU A 14 16.21 -8.50 -6.65
C LEU A 14 15.49 -9.69 -7.30
N GLU A 15 16.22 -10.48 -8.09
CA GLU A 15 15.75 -11.68 -8.77
C GLU A 15 15.40 -12.78 -7.77
N ASP A 16 16.32 -13.15 -6.88
CA ASP A 16 16.08 -14.08 -5.78
C ASP A 16 14.92 -13.60 -4.89
N PHE A 17 14.87 -12.31 -4.57
CA PHE A 17 13.76 -11.78 -3.78
C PHE A 17 12.38 -12.00 -4.44
N ASN A 18 12.29 -11.95 -5.77
CA ASN A 18 11.03 -12.19 -6.49
C ASN A 18 10.72 -13.68 -6.69
N ASP A 19 11.75 -14.54 -6.79
CA ASP A 19 11.58 -15.97 -7.02
C ASP A 19 11.09 -16.70 -5.75
N PHE A 20 11.48 -16.19 -4.57
CA PHE A 20 11.15 -16.81 -3.29
C PHE A 20 9.91 -16.24 -2.59
N TYR A 21 9.21 -17.10 -1.85
CA TYR A 21 8.11 -16.68 -0.98
C TYR A 21 8.61 -16.18 0.39
N TRP A 22 8.32 -14.92 0.69
CA TRP A 22 8.66 -14.27 1.96
C TRP A 22 7.46 -14.11 2.89
N LEU A 23 7.67 -14.48 4.16
CA LEU A 23 6.70 -14.21 5.22
C LEU A 23 6.71 -12.73 5.58
N LYS A 24 5.55 -12.21 5.97
CA LYS A 24 5.42 -10.81 6.41
C LYS A 24 6.39 -10.48 7.56
N LYS A 25 6.61 -11.43 8.49
CA LYS A 25 7.55 -11.24 9.61
C LYS A 25 8.99 -11.02 9.12
N GLU A 26 9.42 -11.78 8.10
CA GLU A 26 10.74 -11.63 7.50
C GLU A 26 10.88 -10.27 6.80
N LEU A 27 9.89 -9.90 5.99
CA LEU A 27 9.86 -8.60 5.31
C LEU A 27 9.93 -7.44 6.31
N VAL A 28 9.17 -7.51 7.41
CA VAL A 28 9.18 -6.50 8.47
C VAL A 28 10.52 -6.45 9.19
N TYR A 29 11.13 -7.60 9.47
CA TYR A 29 12.45 -7.68 10.10
C TYR A 29 13.51 -7.04 9.20
N PHE A 30 13.55 -7.42 7.92
CA PHE A 30 14.43 -6.81 6.94
C PHE A 30 14.24 -5.30 6.86
N CYS A 31 12.99 -4.83 6.80
CA CYS A 31 12.69 -3.39 6.84
C CYS A 31 13.29 -2.68 8.06
N ARG A 32 13.22 -3.30 9.25
CA ARG A 32 13.79 -2.74 10.48
C ARG A 32 15.31 -2.70 10.43
N THR A 33 15.95 -3.73 9.89
CA THR A 33 17.41 -3.83 9.73
C THR A 33 17.97 -2.75 8.81
N ILE A 34 17.24 -2.40 7.75
CA ILE A 34 17.65 -1.36 6.80
C ILE A 34 17.08 0.04 7.12
N GLY A 35 16.21 0.14 8.13
CA GLY A 35 15.60 1.41 8.55
C GLY A 35 14.49 1.94 7.64
N ILE A 36 13.82 1.08 6.85
CA ILE A 36 12.66 1.47 6.03
C ILE A 36 11.33 1.24 6.76
N SER A 37 10.30 2.02 6.39
CA SER A 37 8.95 1.85 6.95
C SER A 37 8.35 0.49 6.59
N SER A 38 8.01 -0.30 7.60
CA SER A 38 7.25 -1.56 7.47
C SER A 38 5.73 -1.36 7.53
N THR A 39 5.26 -0.11 7.40
CA THR A 39 3.84 0.24 7.45
C THR A 39 3.16 -0.11 6.13
N GLY A 40 2.06 -0.86 6.18
CA GLY A 40 1.26 -1.20 5.01
C GLY A 40 0.96 -2.70 4.88
N GLY A 41 0.34 -3.07 3.76
CA GLY A 41 0.09 -4.47 3.39
C GLY A 41 1.37 -5.18 2.92
N LYS A 42 1.35 -6.52 2.84
CA LYS A 42 2.49 -7.33 2.36
C LYS A 42 3.03 -6.83 1.02
N ILE A 43 2.13 -6.54 0.08
CA ILE A 43 2.47 -6.04 -1.26
C ILE A 43 3.23 -4.71 -1.19
N GLU A 44 2.78 -3.81 -0.31
CA GLU A 44 3.39 -2.48 -0.16
C GLU A 44 4.80 -2.58 0.44
N ILE A 45 4.99 -3.49 1.40
CA ILE A 45 6.31 -3.78 2.00
C ILE A 45 7.23 -4.43 0.96
N SER A 46 6.75 -5.44 0.22
CA SER A 46 7.52 -6.11 -0.84
C SER A 46 7.96 -5.14 -1.94
N ASN A 47 7.07 -4.24 -2.39
CA ASN A 47 7.43 -3.24 -3.38
C ASN A 47 8.53 -2.29 -2.89
N ARG A 48 8.49 -1.86 -1.62
CA ARG A 48 9.57 -1.02 -1.04
C ARG A 48 10.89 -1.75 -1.01
N ILE A 49 10.89 -3.02 -0.60
CA ILE A 49 12.10 -3.83 -0.57
C ILE A 49 12.67 -3.96 -1.99
N ARG A 50 11.81 -4.23 -2.99
CA ARG A 50 12.22 -4.29 -4.40
C ARG A 50 12.82 -2.97 -4.87
N THR A 51 12.20 -1.83 -4.54
CA THR A 51 12.76 -0.51 -4.87
C THR A 51 14.11 -0.29 -4.18
N TYR A 52 14.24 -0.64 -2.90
CA TYR A 52 15.48 -0.53 -2.15
C TYR A 52 16.60 -1.40 -2.77
N LEU A 53 16.31 -2.65 -3.12
CA LEU A 53 17.29 -3.53 -3.78
C LEU A 53 17.70 -3.02 -5.16
N SER A 54 16.78 -2.37 -5.89
CA SER A 54 17.06 -1.83 -7.23
C SER A 54 17.81 -0.49 -7.23
N THR A 55 17.56 0.38 -6.24
CA THR A 55 18.04 1.76 -6.22
C THR A 55 19.05 2.04 -5.11
N GLY A 56 19.10 1.18 -4.07
CA GLY A 56 19.84 1.42 -2.84
C GLY A 56 19.23 2.50 -1.95
N GLU A 57 18.15 3.16 -2.38
CA GLU A 57 17.60 4.33 -1.68
C GLU A 57 16.46 3.96 -0.72
N ILE A 58 16.54 4.52 0.48
CA ILE A 58 15.48 4.41 1.48
C ILE A 58 14.43 5.47 1.17
N VAL A 59 13.42 5.10 0.38
CA VAL A 59 12.28 5.98 0.12
C VAL A 59 11.46 6.12 1.40
N LYS A 60 11.68 7.22 2.13
CA LYS A 60 10.81 7.59 3.24
C LYS A 60 9.40 7.80 2.69
N GLN A 61 8.41 7.17 3.33
CA GLN A 61 7.01 7.38 2.94
C GLN A 61 6.72 8.87 2.96
N VAL A 62 6.46 9.44 1.79
CA VAL A 62 5.73 10.69 1.70
C VAL A 62 4.36 10.36 2.26
N LYS A 63 4.06 10.86 3.46
CA LYS A 63 2.74 10.71 4.08
C LYS A 63 1.75 11.13 2.99
N LYS A 64 0.89 10.21 2.54
CA LYS A 64 -0.15 10.55 1.57
C LYS A 64 -0.91 11.72 2.20
N THR A 65 -0.72 12.91 1.67
CA THR A 65 -1.50 14.07 2.06
C THR A 65 -2.95 13.62 1.88
N HIS A 66 -3.76 13.78 2.93
CA HIS A 66 -5.16 13.38 2.87
C HIS A 66 -5.73 13.98 1.59
N LYS A 67 -6.15 13.12 0.64
CA LYS A 67 -6.83 13.59 -0.57
C LYS A 67 -7.94 14.50 -0.08
N ILE A 68 -7.97 15.73 -0.58
CA ILE A 68 -9.05 16.68 -0.29
C ILE A 68 -10.32 15.95 -0.71
N LYS A 69 -11.07 15.45 0.27
CA LYS A 69 -12.36 14.84 -0.01
C LYS A 69 -13.25 15.94 -0.53
N SER A 70 -13.94 15.69 -1.64
CA SER A 70 -15.04 16.56 -2.06
C SER A 70 -15.92 16.92 -0.86
N LYS A 71 -16.30 18.20 -0.78
CA LYS A 71 -17.12 18.77 0.31
C LYS A 71 -18.57 18.28 0.29
N PHE A 72 -18.96 17.56 -0.75
CA PHE A 72 -20.32 17.04 -0.90
C PHE A 72 -20.62 16.00 0.18
N ASP A 73 -21.68 16.24 0.96
CA ASP A 73 -22.09 15.33 2.03
C ASP A 73 -23.06 14.28 1.49
N TRP A 74 -22.49 13.16 1.03
CA TRP A 74 -23.26 12.01 0.54
C TRP A 74 -24.26 11.43 1.56
N ALA A 75 -24.14 11.74 2.86
CA ALA A 75 -25.04 11.22 3.88
C ALA A 75 -26.31 12.07 4.07
N ASN A 76 -26.25 13.39 3.85
CA ASN A 76 -27.35 14.30 4.18
C ASN A 76 -27.76 15.25 3.05
N GLU A 77 -26.94 15.39 2.02
CA GLU A 77 -27.20 16.35 0.94
C GLU A 77 -28.23 15.82 -0.06
N VAL A 78 -29.03 16.72 -0.64
CA VAL A 78 -30.09 16.36 -1.59
C VAL A 78 -29.47 15.84 -2.89
N LEU A 79 -29.83 14.61 -3.26
CA LEU A 79 -29.39 13.99 -4.50
C LEU A 79 -30.33 14.37 -5.65
N THR A 80 -29.74 14.68 -6.80
CA THR A 80 -30.46 14.95 -8.04
C THR A 80 -29.83 14.15 -9.17
N LYS A 81 -30.53 13.98 -10.30
CA LYS A 81 -29.99 13.30 -11.49
C LYS A 81 -28.76 14.00 -12.09
N ASN A 82 -28.52 15.25 -11.69
CA ASN A 82 -27.37 16.05 -12.14
C ASN A 82 -26.22 16.07 -11.13
N THR A 83 -26.35 15.39 -9.98
CA THR A 83 -25.30 15.33 -8.96
C THR A 83 -24.09 14.57 -9.52
N VAL A 84 -22.95 15.26 -9.60
CA VAL A 84 -21.69 14.69 -10.11
C VAL A 84 -21.07 13.79 -9.04
N ILE A 85 -20.70 12.56 -9.43
CA ILE A 85 -20.02 11.62 -8.53
C ILE A 85 -18.59 12.11 -8.27
N THR A 86 -18.27 12.32 -6.99
CA THR A 86 -16.96 12.81 -6.55
C THR A 86 -16.14 11.71 -5.86
N ASP A 87 -14.86 12.00 -5.57
CA ASP A 87 -13.94 11.07 -4.89
C ASP A 87 -14.41 10.63 -3.49
N SER A 88 -15.26 11.43 -2.86
CA SER A 88 -15.87 11.18 -1.54
C SER A 88 -17.11 10.28 -1.58
N TYR A 89 -17.51 9.78 -2.75
CA TYR A 89 -18.72 8.97 -2.93
C TYR A 89 -18.79 7.76 -1.99
N LYS A 90 -19.97 7.58 -1.38
CA LYS A 90 -20.32 6.43 -0.54
C LYS A 90 -21.75 6.01 -0.80
N ASN A 91 -21.98 4.72 -1.01
CA ASN A 91 -23.32 4.14 -1.14
C ASN A 91 -24.02 3.97 0.23
N GLY A 92 -24.29 5.10 0.89
CA GLY A 92 -24.99 5.18 2.17
C GLY A 92 -26.52 5.18 2.02
N GLU A 93 -27.24 5.31 3.15
CA GLU A 93 -28.71 5.28 3.18
C GLU A 93 -29.34 6.34 2.26
N ASN A 94 -28.87 7.58 2.32
CA ASN A 94 -29.33 8.67 1.44
C ASN A 94 -29.20 8.34 -0.06
N VAL A 95 -28.06 7.74 -0.47
CA VAL A 95 -27.84 7.30 -1.86
C VAL A 95 -28.73 6.13 -2.24
N ARG A 96 -28.93 5.18 -1.33
CA ARG A 96 -29.80 4.01 -1.56
C ARG A 96 -31.26 4.39 -1.68
N ASN A 97 -31.71 5.39 -0.92
CA ASN A 97 -33.10 5.87 -0.97
C ASN A 97 -33.41 6.71 -2.21
N PHE A 98 -32.39 7.18 -2.93
CA PHE A 98 -32.55 7.96 -4.17
C PHE A 98 -32.68 7.08 -5.43
N LEU A 99 -32.18 5.85 -5.39
CA LEU A 99 -32.30 4.84 -6.46
C LEU A 99 -33.70 4.24 -6.50
#